data_AF-A0A933R9T2-F1
#
_entry.id   AF-A0A933R9T2-F1
#
_cell.length_a   1.000
_cell.length_b   1.000
_cell.length_c   1.000
_cell.angle_alpha   90.00
_cell.angle_beta   90.00
_cell.angle_gamma   90.00
#
_symmetry.space_group_name_H-M   'P 1'
#
loop_
_entity.id
_entity.type
_entity.pdbx_description
1 polymer ?
#
loop_
_entity_poly.entity_id
_entity_poly.type
_entity_poly.pdbx_seq_one_letter_code
_entity_poly.pdbx_strand_id
1 'polypeptide(L)'
;MSVARSVARVIVVTAAVCGVLAVDVQRSHPLARAEVGTCANGTSTADLNQLFGGQVDEYGGLDGVRAAPLPDGRVLWLFQDAFFAPSGGRIASLGDAHFAHNAALVQDGTCFRAIHGPASAGDRCPNPGRASYVGGEQTVNCSRWFWPMGAAMGADGQLNVFYALVGNANRTGASTGAAPDGVWIARID
;
A
#
# COMPACT_ATOMS: atom_id res chain seq x y z
N MET A 1 -67.60 48.01 -5.07
CA MET A 1 -66.19 48.39 -5.31
C MET A 1 -65.29 47.22 -4.92
N SER A 2 -64.39 46.85 -5.83
CA SER A 2 -63.13 46.11 -5.66
C SER A 2 -63.16 44.62 -5.28
N VAL A 3 -63.05 43.72 -6.28
CA VAL A 3 -61.86 43.04 -6.85
C VAL A 3 -61.51 41.73 -6.13
N ALA A 4 -61.85 40.62 -6.79
CA ALA A 4 -61.34 39.27 -6.53
C ALA A 4 -59.85 39.20 -6.92
N ARG A 5 -59.00 38.69 -6.01
CA ARG A 5 -57.60 38.38 -6.31
C ARG A 5 -57.46 36.87 -6.57
N SER A 6 -57.23 36.56 -7.84
CA SER A 6 -56.83 35.24 -8.33
C SER A 6 -55.39 34.95 -7.90
N VAL A 7 -55.16 33.88 -7.13
CA VAL A 7 -53.81 33.42 -6.78
C VAL A 7 -53.42 32.34 -7.78
N ALA A 8 -52.58 32.70 -8.74
CA ALA A 8 -52.00 31.78 -9.71
C ALA A 8 -51.08 30.78 -8.99
N ARG A 9 -51.38 29.49 -9.12
CA ARG A 9 -50.51 28.40 -8.68
C ARG A 9 -49.37 28.24 -9.69
N VAL A 10 -48.14 28.57 -9.27
CA VAL A 10 -46.93 28.26 -10.03
C VAL A 10 -46.66 26.77 -9.91
N ILE A 11 -46.73 26.04 -11.03
CA ILE A 11 -46.29 24.65 -11.12
C ILE A 11 -44.79 24.69 -11.43
N VAL A 12 -43.96 24.29 -10.47
CA VAL A 12 -42.53 24.05 -10.70
C VAL A 12 -42.40 22.65 -11.31
N VAL A 13 -42.09 22.59 -12.61
CA VAL A 13 -41.71 21.34 -13.27
C VAL A 13 -40.21 21.13 -13.03
N THR A 14 -39.86 20.22 -12.14
CA THR A 14 -38.47 19.80 -11.94
C THR A 14 -38.09 18.86 -13.08
N ALA A 15 -37.27 19.34 -14.02
CA ALA A 15 -36.67 18.51 -15.05
C ALA A 15 -35.68 17.53 -14.41
N ALA A 16 -35.94 16.23 -14.51
CA ALA A 16 -35.00 15.19 -14.14
C ALA A 16 -33.86 15.17 -15.17
N VAL A 17 -32.69 15.70 -14.80
CA VAL A 17 -31.46 15.52 -15.55
C VAL A 17 -30.98 14.10 -15.29
N CYS A 18 -31.28 13.18 -16.21
CA CYS A 18 -30.58 11.89 -16.31
C CYS A 18 -29.13 12.15 -16.71
N GLY A 19 -28.28 12.45 -15.73
CA GLY A 19 -26.84 12.43 -15.91
C GLY A 19 -26.38 10.98 -16.06
N VAL A 20 -26.18 10.54 -17.30
CA VAL A 20 -25.35 9.36 -17.56
C VAL A 20 -23.94 9.73 -17.14
N LEU A 21 -23.52 9.29 -15.95
CA LEU A 21 -22.11 9.31 -15.59
C LEU A 21 -21.41 8.33 -16.54
N ALA A 22 -20.79 8.86 -17.59
CA ALA A 22 -19.81 8.11 -18.37
C ALA A 22 -18.68 7.76 -17.40
N VAL A 23 -18.67 6.51 -16.93
CA VAL A 23 -17.50 5.93 -16.26
C VAL A 23 -16.44 5.82 -17.34
N ASP A 24 -15.42 6.67 -17.25
CA ASP A 24 -14.24 6.56 -18.10
C ASP A 24 -13.58 5.22 -17.77
N VAL A 25 -13.79 4.22 -18.63
CA VAL A 25 -13.06 2.96 -18.56
C VAL A 25 -11.63 3.30 -18.98
N GLN A 26 -10.77 3.59 -18.00
CA GLN A 26 -9.34 3.67 -18.24
C GLN A 26 -8.90 2.32 -18.83
N ARG A 27 -8.61 2.33 -20.14
CA ARG A 27 -7.98 1.20 -20.81
C ARG A 27 -6.67 0.92 -20.07
N SER A 28 -6.53 -0.32 -19.59
CA SER A 28 -5.31 -0.82 -18.98
C SER A 28 -4.14 -0.61 -19.95
N HIS A 29 -3.21 0.26 -19.60
CA HIS A 29 -1.90 0.20 -20.21
C HIS A 29 -1.26 -1.12 -19.76
N PRO A 30 -0.72 -1.96 -20.67
CA PRO A 30 0.13 -3.05 -20.23
C PRO A 30 1.22 -2.44 -19.35
N LEU A 31 1.41 -2.98 -18.15
CA LEU A 31 2.53 -2.57 -17.29
C LEU A 31 3.79 -2.71 -18.13
N ALA A 32 4.37 -1.57 -18.54
CA ALA A 32 5.65 -1.57 -19.23
C ALA A 32 6.62 -2.39 -18.37
N ARG A 33 7.42 -3.27 -19.00
CA ARG A 33 8.42 -4.07 -18.29
C ARG A 33 9.36 -3.10 -17.58
N ALA A 34 9.21 -3.00 -16.26
CA ALA A 34 9.89 -2.02 -15.43
C ALA A 34 11.42 -2.20 -15.46
N GLU A 35 12.14 -1.13 -15.12
CA GLU A 35 13.57 -1.13 -14.84
C GLU A 35 13.94 -2.34 -13.96
N VAL A 36 15.00 -3.05 -14.32
CA VAL A 36 15.34 -4.33 -13.70
C VAL A 36 15.73 -4.06 -12.24
N GLY A 37 14.88 -4.47 -11.30
CA GLY A 37 15.20 -4.44 -9.88
C GLY A 37 16.32 -5.43 -9.51
N THR A 38 16.44 -5.82 -8.25
CA THR A 38 17.50 -6.77 -7.85
C THR A 38 17.11 -8.20 -8.22
N CYS A 39 17.97 -8.92 -8.94
CA CYS A 39 17.72 -10.30 -9.35
C CYS A 39 18.54 -11.31 -8.56
N ALA A 40 17.91 -12.41 -8.17
CA ALA A 40 18.56 -13.59 -7.63
C ALA A 40 19.07 -14.51 -8.74
N ASN A 41 19.99 -15.41 -8.38
CA ASN A 41 20.46 -16.48 -9.26
C ASN A 41 19.37 -17.53 -9.56
N GLY A 42 18.38 -17.63 -8.67
CA GLY A 42 17.27 -18.57 -8.75
C GLY A 42 16.22 -18.27 -7.67
N THR A 43 15.20 -19.13 -7.58
CA THR A 43 14.13 -19.03 -6.58
C THR A 43 14.22 -20.12 -5.50
N SER A 44 15.35 -20.82 -5.44
CA SER A 44 15.60 -21.78 -4.36
C SER A 44 15.73 -21.04 -3.02
N THR A 45 15.49 -21.74 -1.90
CA THR A 45 15.69 -21.15 -0.56
C THR A 45 17.11 -20.61 -0.37
N ALA A 46 18.12 -21.25 -0.94
CA ALA A 46 19.51 -20.79 -0.85
C ALA A 46 19.71 -19.48 -1.61
N ASP A 47 19.18 -19.38 -2.84
CA ASP A 47 19.28 -18.16 -3.66
C ASP A 47 18.51 -17.00 -3.02
N LEU A 48 17.32 -17.27 -2.48
CA LEU A 48 16.52 -16.26 -1.78
C LEU A 48 17.18 -15.81 -0.47
N ASN A 49 17.77 -16.73 0.30
CA ASN A 49 18.54 -16.35 1.49
C ASN A 49 19.75 -15.49 1.13
N GLN A 50 20.44 -15.77 0.01
CA GLN A 50 21.53 -14.95 -0.47
C GLN A 50 21.04 -13.55 -0.89
N LEU A 51 19.93 -13.48 -1.61
CA LEU A 51 19.31 -12.22 -2.03
C LEU A 51 18.91 -11.36 -0.81
N PHE A 52 18.07 -11.90 0.08
CA PHE A 52 17.53 -11.19 1.24
C PHE A 52 18.54 -11.01 2.39
N GLY A 53 19.72 -11.65 2.30
CA GLY A 53 20.86 -11.35 3.17
C GLY A 53 21.53 -10.01 2.82
N GLY A 54 21.20 -9.42 1.66
CA GLY A 54 21.64 -8.09 1.23
C GLY A 54 20.49 -7.10 1.08
N GLN A 55 20.80 -5.96 0.47
CA GLN A 55 19.78 -4.99 0.06
C GLN A 55 19.10 -5.49 -1.21
N VAL A 56 17.76 -5.58 -1.19
CA VAL A 56 16.93 -5.98 -2.33
C VAL A 56 16.22 -4.75 -2.86
N ASP A 57 16.67 -4.29 -4.02
CA ASP A 57 16.27 -3.02 -4.60
C ASP A 57 16.51 -1.88 -3.61
N GLU A 58 15.48 -1.20 -3.13
CA GLU A 58 15.60 -0.16 -2.12
C GLU A 58 15.63 -0.71 -0.68
N TYR A 59 15.19 -1.94 -0.42
CA TYR A 59 15.02 -2.47 0.93
C TYR A 59 16.29 -3.10 1.50
N GLY A 60 16.75 -2.61 2.66
CA GLY A 60 17.86 -3.21 3.42
C GLY A 60 17.44 -3.98 4.66
N GLY A 61 16.14 -4.00 5.00
CA GLY A 61 15.60 -4.76 6.12
C GLY A 61 14.09 -4.89 6.01
N LEU A 62 13.57 -6.08 6.31
CA LEU A 62 12.18 -6.47 6.05
C LEU A 62 11.67 -7.38 7.16
N ASP A 63 10.46 -7.14 7.64
CA ASP A 63 9.80 -7.93 8.68
C ASP A 63 8.51 -8.61 8.19
N GLY A 64 8.10 -9.69 8.86
CA GLY A 64 6.76 -10.26 8.74
C GLY A 64 6.37 -10.76 7.34
N VAL A 65 7.27 -11.45 6.64
CA VAL A 65 7.08 -11.81 5.22
C VAL A 65 5.79 -12.60 4.94
N ARG A 66 5.14 -12.27 3.82
CA ARG A 66 4.05 -13.03 3.19
C ARG A 66 4.25 -13.01 1.68
N ALA A 67 4.00 -14.13 1.01
CA ALA A 67 4.05 -14.21 -0.45
C ALA A 67 2.67 -14.58 -0.99
N ALA A 68 2.20 -13.85 -2.01
CA ALA A 68 0.93 -14.05 -2.67
C ALA A 68 1.15 -14.23 -4.19
N PRO A 69 0.88 -15.41 -4.76
CA PRO A 69 0.99 -15.60 -6.19
C PRO A 69 -0.08 -14.77 -6.92
N LEU A 70 0.31 -14.17 -8.05
CA LEU A 70 -0.57 -13.40 -8.93
C LEU A 70 -0.95 -14.24 -10.16
N PRO A 71 -2.11 -13.97 -10.80
CA PRO A 71 -2.59 -14.78 -11.94
C PRO A 71 -1.67 -14.79 -13.16
N ASP A 72 -0.81 -13.80 -13.31
CA ASP A 72 0.15 -13.68 -14.41
C ASP A 72 1.50 -14.35 -14.14
N GLY A 73 1.62 -15.08 -13.03
CA GLY A 73 2.83 -15.80 -12.66
C GLY A 73 3.83 -14.97 -11.84
N ARG A 74 3.57 -13.68 -11.61
CA ARG A 74 4.34 -12.88 -10.65
C ARG A 74 3.97 -13.26 -9.21
N VAL A 75 4.80 -12.83 -8.26
CA VAL A 75 4.51 -12.98 -6.82
C VAL A 75 4.57 -11.61 -6.16
N LEU A 76 3.52 -11.24 -5.43
CA LEU A 76 3.55 -10.10 -4.53
C LEU A 76 4.06 -10.57 -3.17
N TRP A 77 5.18 -10.04 -2.75
CA TRP A 77 5.69 -10.19 -1.40
C TRP A 77 5.24 -8.99 -0.57
N LEU A 78 4.69 -9.25 0.59
CA LEU A 78 4.21 -8.25 1.53
C LEU A 78 5.05 -8.35 2.80
N PHE A 79 5.36 -7.18 3.35
CA PHE A 79 6.18 -7.03 4.53
C PHE A 79 5.47 -6.11 5.51
N GLN A 80 5.71 -6.39 6.79
CA GLN A 80 5.40 -5.49 7.89
C GLN A 80 6.42 -4.35 7.87
N ASP A 81 7.14 -4.12 8.96
CA ASP A 81 8.10 -3.05 9.03
C ASP A 81 9.24 -3.24 7.99
N ALA A 82 9.60 -2.16 7.31
CA ALA A 82 10.59 -2.16 6.24
C ALA A 82 11.52 -0.95 6.31
N PHE A 83 12.82 -1.19 6.12
CA PHE A 83 13.86 -0.18 6.03
C PHE A 83 14.35 -0.06 4.60
N PHE A 84 14.39 1.16 4.06
CA PHE A 84 14.75 1.38 2.67
C PHE A 84 15.64 2.60 2.46
N ALA A 85 16.37 2.60 1.34
CA ALA A 85 17.38 3.60 1.06
C ALA A 85 16.78 4.98 0.75
N PRO A 86 17.35 6.07 1.27
CA PRO A 86 17.10 7.40 0.74
C PRO A 86 17.61 7.46 -0.70
N SER A 87 16.72 7.62 -1.67
CA SER A 87 17.08 7.89 -3.07
C SER A 87 17.96 6.81 -3.75
N GLY A 88 17.59 5.54 -3.65
CA GLY A 88 18.23 4.45 -4.42
C GLY A 88 19.70 4.14 -4.06
N GLY A 89 20.21 4.71 -2.97
CA GLY A 89 21.56 4.46 -2.48
C GLY A 89 21.72 3.13 -1.73
N ARG A 90 22.93 2.85 -1.24
CA ARG A 90 23.15 1.76 -0.27
C ARG A 90 22.86 2.24 1.14
N ILE A 91 22.17 1.41 1.91
CA ILE A 91 22.01 1.60 3.34
C ILE A 91 23.26 1.09 4.06
N ALA A 92 24.04 2.00 4.66
CA ALA A 92 25.20 1.62 5.47
C ALA A 92 24.80 1.17 6.88
N SER A 93 23.71 1.71 7.42
CA SER A 93 23.11 1.33 8.69
C SER A 93 21.61 1.59 8.68
N LEU A 94 20.83 0.84 9.48
CA LEU A 94 19.37 1.07 9.58
C LEU A 94 19.02 2.46 10.14
N GLY A 95 19.94 3.13 10.83
CA GLY A 95 19.76 4.51 11.31
C GLY A 95 19.74 5.55 10.18
N ASP A 96 20.33 5.22 9.02
CA ASP A 96 20.37 6.09 7.84
C ASP A 96 19.19 5.83 6.88
N ALA A 97 18.44 4.74 7.11
CA ALA A 97 17.34 4.31 6.27
C ALA A 97 16.06 5.11 6.52
N HIS A 98 15.22 5.16 5.49
CA HIS A 98 13.80 5.45 5.67
C HIS A 98 13.05 4.24 6.21
N PHE A 99 11.85 4.49 6.72
CA PHE A 99 11.04 3.47 7.37
C PHE A 99 9.58 3.50 6.93
N ALA A 100 9.03 2.31 6.69
CA ALA A 100 7.63 2.08 6.38
C ALA A 100 7.07 0.99 7.29
N HIS A 101 5.82 1.14 7.73
CA HIS A 101 5.15 0.11 8.55
C HIS A 101 4.53 -1.01 7.71
N ASN A 102 4.45 -0.84 6.39
CA ASN A 102 4.23 -1.94 5.47
C ASN A 102 4.87 -1.61 4.12
N ALA A 103 5.32 -2.64 3.43
CA ALA A 103 5.99 -2.55 2.15
C ALA A 103 5.65 -3.76 1.28
N ALA A 104 5.96 -3.67 -0.01
CA ALA A 104 5.83 -4.80 -0.91
C ALA A 104 7.02 -4.92 -1.87
N LEU A 105 7.27 -6.15 -2.34
CA LEU A 105 8.10 -6.42 -3.50
C LEU A 105 7.22 -7.12 -4.55
N VAL A 106 7.38 -6.76 -5.82
CA VAL A 106 6.91 -7.60 -6.92
C VAL A 106 8.08 -8.43 -7.42
N GLN A 107 7.90 -9.74 -7.40
CA GLN A 107 8.79 -10.69 -8.04
C GLN A 107 8.26 -11.05 -9.44
N ASP A 108 9.11 -10.89 -10.45
CA ASP A 108 8.90 -11.39 -11.82
C ASP A 108 10.10 -12.27 -12.20
N GLY A 109 9.87 -13.56 -12.37
CA GLY A 109 10.93 -14.56 -12.50
C GLY A 109 11.84 -14.57 -11.27
N THR A 110 13.11 -14.20 -11.45
CA THR A 110 14.10 -14.09 -10.37
C THR A 110 14.37 -12.66 -9.93
N CYS A 111 13.67 -11.66 -10.48
CA CYS A 111 13.91 -10.24 -10.22
C CYS A 111 12.83 -9.64 -9.31
N PHE A 112 13.27 -8.77 -8.39
CA PHE A 112 12.46 -8.19 -7.32
C PHE A 112 12.52 -6.67 -7.38
N ARG A 113 11.37 -6.01 -7.29
CA ARG A 113 11.26 -4.54 -7.31
C ARG A 113 10.42 -4.03 -6.15
N ALA A 114 10.92 -3.01 -5.47
CA ALA A 114 10.32 -2.35 -4.34
C ALA A 114 9.05 -1.60 -4.70
N ILE A 115 8.10 -1.64 -3.78
CA ILE A 115 6.84 -0.91 -3.83
C ILE A 115 6.55 -0.39 -2.42
N HIS A 116 6.63 0.92 -2.27
CA HIS A 116 6.29 1.63 -1.05
C HIS A 116 5.57 2.94 -1.37
N GLY A 117 4.99 3.57 -0.35
CA GLY A 117 4.41 4.89 -0.46
C GLY A 117 5.49 5.97 -0.67
N PRO A 118 5.10 7.21 -0.99
CA PRO A 118 6.06 8.30 -1.18
C PRO A 118 6.85 8.56 0.09
N ALA A 119 8.19 8.61 -0.06
CA ALA A 119 9.11 8.91 1.03
C ALA A 119 9.54 10.39 1.00
N SER A 120 9.60 11.03 2.17
CA SER A 120 10.19 12.37 2.36
C SER A 120 11.40 12.30 3.29
N ALA A 121 12.26 13.34 3.28
CA ALA A 121 13.45 13.39 4.15
C ALA A 121 13.14 13.25 5.66
N GLY A 122 11.90 13.53 6.07
CA GLY A 122 11.40 13.33 7.43
C GLY A 122 11.01 11.88 7.76
N ASP A 123 11.06 10.96 6.78
CA ASP A 123 10.56 9.58 6.86
C ASP A 123 11.61 8.61 7.46
N ARG A 124 12.40 9.07 8.44
CA ARG A 124 13.30 8.25 9.26
C ARG A 124 12.63 8.02 10.59
N CYS A 125 12.83 6.91 11.29
CA CYS A 125 12.34 6.85 12.67
C CYS A 125 13.02 8.00 13.48
N PRO A 126 12.32 9.08 13.94
CA PRO A 126 10.89 9.18 14.25
C PRO A 126 10.07 10.23 13.44
N ASN A 127 9.68 9.95 12.19
CA ASN A 127 8.41 10.32 11.52
C ASN A 127 8.43 9.85 10.06
N PRO A 128 7.36 10.05 9.27
CA PRO A 128 6.02 9.49 9.37
C PRO A 128 5.80 8.31 8.40
N GLY A 129 4.86 7.42 8.72
CA GLY A 129 4.53 6.24 7.92
C GLY A 129 3.86 6.47 6.57
N ARG A 130 4.03 7.65 5.93
CA ARG A 130 3.57 7.93 4.56
C ARG A 130 4.20 7.02 3.53
N ALA A 131 5.44 6.59 3.81
CA ALA A 131 6.14 5.60 3.01
C ALA A 131 5.50 4.20 3.07
N SER A 132 4.49 3.95 3.90
CA SER A 132 3.79 2.66 3.89
C SER A 132 3.10 2.43 2.55
N TYR A 133 3.24 1.23 1.98
CA TYR A 133 2.60 0.87 0.70
C TYR A 133 1.07 1.11 0.73
N VAL A 134 0.42 0.71 1.84
CA VAL A 134 -0.99 0.93 2.09
C VAL A 134 -1.19 1.68 3.41
N GLY A 135 -2.16 2.61 3.41
CA GLY A 135 -2.60 3.30 4.62
C GLY A 135 -1.62 4.36 5.13
N GLY A 136 -0.64 4.79 4.34
CA GLY A 136 0.40 5.71 4.80
C GLY A 136 -0.10 7.05 5.33
N GLU A 137 -1.19 7.60 4.77
CA GLU A 137 -1.84 8.82 5.26
C GLU A 137 -2.60 8.62 6.58
N GLN A 138 -2.95 7.37 6.90
CA GLN A 138 -3.68 6.98 8.09
C GLN A 138 -2.72 6.52 9.20
N THR A 139 -1.49 6.16 8.87
CA THR A 139 -0.48 5.80 9.87
C THR A 139 -0.15 7.00 10.76
N VAL A 140 -0.29 6.81 12.08
CA VAL A 140 0.10 7.79 13.11
C VAL A 140 1.33 7.24 13.82
N ASN A 141 2.39 8.04 13.83
CA ASN A 141 3.70 7.62 14.31
C ASN A 141 3.64 6.97 15.71
N CYS A 142 4.35 5.87 15.84
CA CYS A 142 4.50 5.04 17.03
C CYS A 142 3.20 4.56 17.71
N SER A 143 2.03 4.84 17.14
CA SER A 143 0.75 4.69 17.84
C SER A 143 -0.36 4.07 17.01
N ARG A 144 -0.31 4.16 15.67
CA ARG A 144 -1.28 3.51 14.79
C ARG A 144 -0.69 3.21 13.41
N TRP A 145 -0.74 1.97 12.94
CA TRP A 145 -0.24 1.58 11.62
C TRP A 145 -0.93 0.33 11.09
N PHE A 146 -0.57 -0.12 9.89
CA PHE A 146 -1.17 -1.29 9.24
C PHE A 146 -0.11 -2.33 8.93
N TRP A 147 -0.35 -3.57 9.36
CA TRP A 147 0.50 -4.72 9.03
C TRP A 147 -0.24 -5.71 8.14
N PRO A 148 0.31 -6.07 6.97
CA PRO A 148 -0.29 -7.09 6.12
C PRO A 148 -0.22 -8.44 6.80
N MET A 149 -1.33 -9.16 6.80
CA MET A 149 -1.48 -10.47 7.43
C MET A 149 -1.59 -11.59 6.40
N GLY A 150 -1.97 -11.26 5.17
CA GLY A 150 -2.08 -12.18 4.04
C GLY A 150 -2.84 -11.54 2.88
N ALA A 151 -2.91 -12.24 1.74
CA ALA A 151 -3.67 -11.79 0.59
C ALA A 151 -4.32 -12.95 -0.15
N ALA A 152 -5.40 -12.68 -0.89
CA ALA A 152 -6.09 -13.65 -1.72
C ALA A 152 -6.71 -12.98 -2.95
N MET A 153 -6.74 -13.71 -4.07
CA MET A 153 -7.49 -13.30 -5.25
C MET A 153 -8.99 -13.46 -5.00
N GLY A 154 -9.75 -12.40 -5.25
CA GLY A 154 -11.21 -12.46 -5.28
C GLY A 154 -11.73 -13.07 -6.58
N ALA A 155 -12.98 -13.54 -6.56
CA ALA A 155 -13.67 -14.02 -7.75
C ALA A 155 -13.92 -12.90 -8.79
N ASP A 156 -13.81 -11.65 -8.36
CA ASP A 156 -13.84 -10.43 -9.18
C ASP A 156 -12.51 -10.12 -9.88
N GLY A 157 -11.48 -10.96 -9.67
CA GLY A 157 -10.15 -10.78 -10.26
C GLY A 157 -9.29 -9.75 -9.52
N GLN A 158 -9.75 -9.21 -8.39
CA GLN A 158 -9.02 -8.23 -7.60
C GLN A 158 -8.19 -8.90 -6.50
N LEU A 159 -6.98 -8.41 -6.27
CA LEU A 159 -6.19 -8.87 -5.13
C LEU A 159 -6.70 -8.18 -3.86
N ASN A 160 -7.13 -8.98 -2.88
CA ASN A 160 -7.53 -8.49 -1.57
C ASN A 160 -6.42 -8.77 -0.57
N VAL A 161 -5.85 -7.72 0.03
CA VAL A 161 -4.83 -7.83 1.07
C VAL A 161 -5.46 -7.50 2.42
N PHE A 162 -5.31 -8.43 3.36
CA PHE A 162 -5.83 -8.31 4.72
C PHE A 162 -4.78 -7.66 5.62
N TYR A 163 -5.17 -6.62 6.34
CA TYR A 163 -4.32 -5.89 7.26
C TYR A 163 -4.87 -5.95 8.67
N ALA A 164 -3.96 -6.08 9.65
CA ALA A 164 -4.23 -5.67 11.01
C ALA A 164 -3.98 -4.16 11.11
N LEU A 165 -4.99 -3.41 11.57
CA LEU A 165 -4.73 -2.09 12.15
C LEU A 165 -4.13 -2.35 13.53
N VAL A 166 -2.92 -1.87 13.75
CA VAL A 166 -2.21 -2.02 15.01
C VAL A 166 -2.18 -0.66 15.70
N GLY A 167 -2.47 -0.66 17.00
CA GLY A 167 -2.38 0.51 17.85
C GLY A 167 -1.40 0.31 18.99
N ASN A 168 -0.85 1.41 19.49
CA ASN A 168 -0.08 1.42 20.72
C ASN A 168 -0.32 2.73 21.48
N ALA A 169 -1.17 2.67 22.51
CA ALA A 169 -1.52 3.82 23.33
C ALA A 169 -0.31 4.43 24.06
N ASN A 170 0.73 3.64 24.34
CA ASN A 170 1.97 4.10 24.98
C ASN A 170 2.92 4.81 23.99
N ARG A 171 2.59 4.82 22.69
CA ARG A 171 3.39 5.44 21.63
C ARG A 171 4.82 4.89 21.55
N THR A 172 5.00 3.60 21.83
CA THR A 172 6.31 2.92 21.80
C THR A 172 6.56 2.17 20.49
N GLY A 173 5.76 2.42 19.44
CA GLY A 173 5.85 1.72 18.16
C GLY A 173 5.48 0.24 18.30
N ALA A 174 6.10 -0.63 17.50
CA ALA A 174 5.89 -2.08 17.56
C ALA A 174 6.39 -2.76 18.85
N SER A 175 6.88 -1.99 19.84
CA SER A 175 7.32 -2.48 21.14
C SER A 175 6.14 -2.83 22.07
N THR A 176 6.44 -3.07 23.35
CA THR A 176 5.48 -3.47 24.38
C THR A 176 4.27 -2.55 24.41
N GLY A 177 3.08 -3.14 24.35
CA GLY A 177 1.79 -2.45 24.34
C GLY A 177 1.17 -2.33 22.95
N ALA A 178 1.88 -2.69 21.87
CA ALA A 178 1.28 -2.79 20.55
C ALA A 178 0.27 -3.95 20.50
N ALA A 179 -0.93 -3.67 19.99
CA ALA A 179 -1.99 -4.67 19.84
C ALA A 179 -2.82 -4.40 18.58
N PRO A 180 -3.46 -5.43 18.00
CA PRO A 180 -4.43 -5.23 16.93
C PRO A 180 -5.66 -4.46 17.44
N ASP A 181 -5.96 -3.34 16.79
CA ASP A 181 -7.13 -2.48 17.03
C ASP A 181 -8.26 -2.72 16.02
N GLY A 182 -7.97 -3.43 14.92
CA GLY A 182 -8.97 -3.75 13.91
C GLY A 182 -8.43 -4.54 12.73
N VAL A 183 -9.33 -4.91 11.82
CA VAL A 183 -9.01 -5.61 10.57
C VAL A 183 -9.50 -4.78 9.40
N TRP A 184 -8.66 -4.68 8.37
CA TRP A 184 -8.90 -3.92 7.16
C TRP A 184 -8.62 -4.78 5.93
N ILE A 185 -9.24 -4.43 4.81
CA ILE A 185 -8.98 -5.05 3.52
C ILE A 185 -8.64 -3.93 2.53
N ALA A 186 -7.49 -4.03 1.87
CA ALA A 186 -7.17 -3.21 0.71
C ALA A 186 -7.40 -4.03 -0.56
N ARG A 187 -8.01 -3.40 -1.56
CA ARG A 187 -8.11 -3.95 -2.92
C ARG A 187 -7.00 -3.33 -3.74
N ILE A 188 -6.24 -4.16 -4.45
CA ILE A 188 -5.07 -3.76 -5.23
C ILE A 188 -5.28 -4.18 -6.68
N ASP A 189 -5.08 -3.24 -7.60
CA ASP A 189 -5.21 -3.35 -9.05
C ASP A 189 -3.88 -3.21 -9.81
#